data_AF-A0A1C6EXP5-F1
#
_entry.id   AF-A0A1C6EXP5-F1
#
_cell.length_a   1.000
_cell.length_b   1.000
_cell.length_c   1.000
_cell.angle_alpha   90.00
_cell.angle_beta   90.00
_cell.angle_gamma   90.00
#
_symmetry.space_group_name_H-M   'P 1'
#
loop_
_entity.id
_entity.type
_entity.pdbx_description
1 polymer ?
#
loop_
_entity_poly.entity_id
_entity_poly.type
_entity_poly.pdbx_seq_one_letter_code
_entity_poly.pdbx_strand_id
1 'polypeptide(L)' 'MEDINKKFFVQDIPCTIQLQVHQWKVVFSYNGEVVCLKICREGALPEYYVRTAAEWMVEEYLEDRRFEELCQSMS' A
#
# COMPACT_ATOMS: atom_id res chain seq x y z
N MET A 1 19.31 13.51 -2.34
CA MET A 1 17.88 13.21 -2.46
C MET A 1 17.66 12.04 -1.53
N GLU A 2 17.18 12.30 -0.31
CA GLU A 2 17.01 11.25 0.69
C GLU A 2 15.94 10.27 0.18
N ASP A 3 16.29 8.99 0.10
CA ASP A 3 15.35 7.91 -0.17
C ASP A 3 14.28 7.88 0.93
N ILE A 4 13.14 8.53 0.70
CA ILE A 4 11.97 8.50 1.59
C ILE A 4 11.25 7.15 1.42
N ASN A 5 11.99 6.04 1.60
CA ASN A 5 11.43 4.71 1.76
C ASN A 5 10.98 4.58 3.22
N LYS A 6 9.88 5.25 3.58
CA LYS A 6 9.27 5.13 4.91
C LYS A 6 8.61 3.75 5.00
N LYS A 7 9.25 2.84 5.74
CA LYS A 7 8.73 1.50 6.02
C LYS A 7 7.72 1.56 7.16
N PHE A 8 6.64 0.79 7.03
CA PHE A 8 5.60 0.62 8.04
C PHE A 8 4.98 -0.78 7.89
N PHE A 9 4.10 -1.15 8.82
CA PHE A 9 3.45 -2.46 8.81
C PHE A 9 1.94 -2.28 8.81
N VAL A 10 1.25 -3.09 8.02
CA VAL A 10 -0.21 -3.21 8.02
C VAL A 10 -0.53 -4.69 8.16
N GLN A 11 -1.19 -5.08 9.25
CA GLN A 11 -1.48 -6.50 9.54
C GLN A 11 -0.23 -7.41 9.40
N ASP A 12 0.89 -6.99 10.00
CA ASP A 12 2.21 -7.66 9.93
C ASP A 12 2.87 -7.73 8.54
N ILE A 13 2.26 -7.12 7.51
CA ILE A 13 2.84 -7.04 6.16
C ILE A 13 3.74 -5.80 6.07
N PRO A 14 5.03 -5.95 5.69
CA PRO A 14 5.93 -4.83 5.51
C PRO A 14 5.57 -4.04 4.24
N CYS A 15 5.27 -2.76 4.44
CA CYS A 15 4.90 -1.82 3.41
C CYS A 15 5.96 -0.72 3.28
N THR A 16 6.15 -0.20 2.08
CA THR A 16 7.05 0.92 1.80
C THR A 16 6.31 1.99 1.01
N ILE A 17 6.30 3.22 1.51
CA ILE A 17 5.86 4.38 0.75
C ILE A 17 7.00 4.84 -0.15
N GLN A 18 6.70 5.11 -1.42
CA GLN A 18 7.65 5.58 -2.41
C GLN A 18 7.09 6.79 -3.15
N LEU A 19 7.95 7.78 -3.42
CA LEU A 19 7.66 8.86 -4.36
C LEU A 19 8.45 8.62 -5.65
N GLN A 20 7.76 8.38 -6.75
CA GLN A 20 8.38 8.20 -8.05
C GLN A 20 7.63 9.00 -9.11
N VAL A 21 8.35 9.82 -9.88
CA VAL A 21 7.78 10.62 -10.98
C VAL A 21 6.56 11.44 -10.50
N HIS A 22 6.74 12.21 -9.42
CA HIS A 22 5.68 13.02 -8.80
C HIS A 22 4.41 12.25 -8.39
N GLN A 23 4.54 10.95 -8.11
CA GLN A 23 3.44 10.08 -7.68
C GLN A 23 3.84 9.30 -6.43
N TRP A 24 3.09 9.50 -5.35
CA TRP A 24 3.16 8.66 -4.16
C TRP A 24 2.51 7.31 -4.42
N LYS A 25 3.18 6.26 -3.96
CA LYS A 25 2.76 4.87 -4.07
C LYS A 25 3.05 4.14 -2.76
N VAL A 26 2.31 3.08 -2.48
CA VAL A 26 2.65 2.08 -1.47
C VAL A 26 2.97 0.76 -2.15
N VAL A 27 4.07 0.14 -1.74
CA VAL A 27 4.56 -1.13 -2.27
C VAL A 27 4.70 -2.12 -1.12
N PHE A 28 4.17 -3.33 -1.33
CA PHE A 28 4.22 -4.43 -0.37
C PHE A 28 4.17 -5.77 -1.11
N SER A 29 4.41 -6.87 -0.40
CA SER A 29 4.26 -8.21 -0.96
C SER A 29 3.04 -8.91 -0.39
N TYR A 30 2.26 -9.57 -1.25
CA TYR A 30 1.11 -10.39 -0.87
C TYR A 30 1.16 -11.69 -1.67
N ASN A 31 1.11 -12.84 -0.98
CA ASN A 31 1.21 -14.18 -1.58
C ASN A 31 2.39 -14.37 -2.57
N GLY A 32 3.54 -13.73 -2.29
CA GLY A 32 4.74 -13.82 -3.12
C GLY A 32 4.74 -12.87 -4.33
N GLU A 33 3.67 -12.13 -4.57
CA GLU A 33 3.60 -11.10 -5.60
C GLU A 33 3.89 -9.71 -5.01
N VAL A 34 4.40 -8.81 -5.85
CA VAL A 34 4.62 -7.40 -5.48
C VAL A 34 3.38 -6.61 -5.87
N VAL A 35 2.75 -5.98 -4.88
CA VAL A 35 1.60 -5.09 -5.05
C VAL A 35 2.08 -3.65 -4.98
N CYS A 36 1.61 -2.82 -5.90
CA CYS A 36 1.95 -1.40 -5.97
C CYS A 36 0.68 -0.56 -6.19
N LEU A 37 0.24 0.14 -5.15
CA LEU A 37 -0.97 0.98 -5.18
C LEU A 37 -0.59 2.46 -5.29
N LYS A 38 -1.30 3.21 -6.13
CA LYS A 38 -1.09 4.66 -6.30
C LYS A 38 -1.89 5.42 -5.24
N ILE A 39 -1.22 6.23 -4.44
CA ILE A 39 -1.85 7.03 -3.38
C ILE A 39 -2.35 8.36 -3.94
N CYS A 40 -1.44 9.28 -4.24
CA CYS A 40 -1.76 10.60 -4.78
C CYS A 40 -0.55 11.22 -5.50
N ARG A 41 -0.76 12.31 -6.24
CA ARG A 41 0.35 13.09 -6.82
C ARG A 41 1.13 13.82 -5.73
N GLU A 42 2.39 14.11 -6.01
CA GLU A 42 3.21 14.96 -5.14
C GLU A 42 2.54 16.33 -4.93
N GLY A 43 2.56 16.82 -3.68
CA GLY A 43 1.92 18.08 -3.30
C GLY A 43 0.40 18.04 -3.16
N ALA A 44 -0.28 16.94 -3.52
CA ALA A 44 -1.73 16.82 -3.37
C ALA A 44 -2.16 16.66 -1.90
N LEU A 45 -1.32 16.04 -1.08
CA LEU A 45 -1.54 15.83 0.34
C LEU A 45 -0.24 16.13 1.13
N PRO A 46 -0.34 16.69 2.35
CA PRO A 46 0.74 16.65 3.32
C PRO A 46 1.27 15.23 3.54
N GLU A 47 2.58 15.07 3.74
CA GLU A 47 3.22 13.74 3.87
C GLU A 47 2.60 12.86 4.98
N TYR A 48 2.14 13.45 6.07
CA TYR A 48 1.52 12.67 7.15
C TYR A 48 0.19 12.04 6.72
N TYR A 49 -0.57 12.70 5.83
CA TYR A 49 -1.78 12.13 5.24
C TYR A 49 -1.47 11.10 4.16
N VAL A 50 -0.32 11.20 3.46
CA VAL A 50 0.12 10.17 2.52
C VAL A 50 0.29 8.83 3.24
N ARG A 51 0.82 8.84 4.47
CA ARG A 51 0.95 7.64 5.28
C ARG A 51 -0.39 7.03 5.66
N THR A 52 -1.31 7.83 6.20
CA THR A 52 -2.65 7.34 6.56
C THR A 52 -3.40 6.79 5.35
N ALA A 53 -3.31 7.47 4.20
CA ALA A 53 -3.90 6.97 2.96
C ALA A 53 -3.25 5.64 2.51
N ALA A 54 -1.93 5.50 2.64
CA ALA A 54 -1.24 4.24 2.36
C ALA A 54 -1.73 3.09 3.26
N GLU A 55 -1.89 3.34 4.56
CA GLU A 55 -2.40 2.36 5.53
C GLU A 55 -3.79 1.87 5.13
N TRP A 56 -4.74 2.78 4.89
CA TRP A 56 -6.10 2.42 4.49
C TRP A 56 -6.17 1.68 3.16
N MET A 57 -5.40 2.11 2.15
CA MET A 57 -5.38 1.43 0.85
C MET A 57 -4.84 0.00 0.94
N VAL A 58 -3.87 -0.24 1.82
CA VAL A 58 -3.35 -1.60 2.04
C VAL A 58 -4.38 -2.43 2.82
N GLU A 59 -5.01 -1.87 3.85
CA GLU A 59 -6.07 -2.57 4.59
C GLU A 59 -7.22 -3.01 3.68
N GLU A 60 -7.75 -2.09 2.88
CA GLU A 60 -8.82 -2.35 1.90
C GLU A 60 -8.41 -3.45 0.91
N TYR A 61 -7.20 -3.35 0.34
CA TYR A 61 -6.68 -4.38 -0.57
C TYR A 61 -6.62 -5.77 0.10
N LEU A 62 -6.15 -5.85 1.34
CA LEU A 62 -6.02 -7.12 2.05
C LEU A 62 -7.39 -7.71 2.41
N GLU A 63 -8.34 -6.89 2.80
CA GLU A 63 -9.71 -7.33 3.10
C GLU A 63 -10.39 -7.89 1.84
N ASP A 64 -10.29 -7.17 0.71
CA ASP A 64 -10.84 -7.61 -0.57
C ASP A 64 -10.22 -8.94 -1.01
N ARG A 65 -8.89 -9.08 -0.94
CA ARG A 65 -8.21 -10.33 -1.31
C ARG A 65 -8.58 -11.51 -0.42
N ARG A 66 -8.65 -11.30 0.90
CA ARG A 66 -9.08 -12.35 1.83
C ARG A 66 -10.51 -12.79 1.56
N PHE A 67 -11.39 -11.86 1.21
CA PHE A 67 -12.76 -12.19 0.83
C PHE A 67 -12.80 -12.99 -0.48
N GLU A 68 -12.07 -12.58 -1.51
CA GLU A 68 -11.97 -13.31 -2.78
C GLU A 68 -11.45 -14.74 -2.59
N GLU A 69 -10.40 -14.92 -1.78
CA GLU A 69 -9.82 -16.23 -1.46
C GLU A 69 -10.82 -17.14 -0.73
N LEU A 70 -11.57 -16.58 0.23
CA LEU A 70 -12.65 -17.31 0.91
C LEU A 70 -13.72 -17.78 -0.08
N CYS A 71 -14.18 -16.90 -0.98
CA CYS A 71 -15.15 -17.24 -2.01
C CYS A 71 -14.65 -18.35 -2.95
N GLN A 72 -13.38 -18.32 -3.35
CA GLN A 72 -12.77 -19.35 -4.19
C GLN A 72 -12.64 -20.70 -3.46
N SER A 73 -12.37 -20.70 -2.15
CA SER A 73 -12.25 -21.93 -1.35
C SER A 73 -13.56 -22.70 -1.15
N MET A 74 -14.70 -22.03 -1.37
CA MET A 74 -16.05 -22.62 -1.25
C MET A 74 -16.60 -23.17 -2.57
N SER A 75 -15.88 -22.98 -3.69
CA SER A 75 -16.25 -23.43 -5.03
C SER A 75 -15.55 -24.75 -5.39
#